data_AF-A0A2V8WLE6-F1
#
_entry.id   AF-A0A2V8WLE6-F1
#
_cell.length_a   1.000
_cell.length_b   1.000
_cell.length_c   1.000
_cell.angle_alpha   90.00
_cell.angle_beta   90.00
_cell.angle_gamma   90.00
#
_symmetry.space_group_name_H-M   'P 1'
#
loop_
_entity.id
_entity.type
_entity.pdbx_description
1 polymer ?
#
loop_
_entity_poly.entity_id
_entity_poly.type
_entity_poly.pdbx_seq_one_letter_code
_entity_poly.pdbx_strand_id
1 'polypeptide(L)'
;KQWYFGMKAHVGVDSKTKIIHTAVATAANVADSAVLPDLLHGEETRVWGDQAYRGQSEVIRECAPQAQDCTHRRYRYKDGVDEVERAKNRSKSRVRSKVEHVFAVMKLSAVVHSCHDPILPYAMKQ
;
A
#
# COMPACT_ATOMS: atom_id res chain seq x y z
N LYS A 1 1.69 3.27 32.85
CA LYS A 1 2.24 3.84 31.59
C LYS A 1 1.18 3.64 30.50
N GLN A 2 0.54 4.71 30.04
CA GLN A 2 -0.47 4.66 28.97
C GLN A 2 0.25 4.81 27.63
N TRP A 3 0.11 3.84 26.73
CA TRP A 3 0.65 3.92 25.36
C TRP A 3 -0.50 4.26 24.41
N TYR A 4 -0.39 5.39 23.71
CA TYR A 4 -1.34 5.76 22.67
C TYR A 4 -0.83 5.20 21.35
N PHE A 5 -1.42 4.08 20.92
CA PHE A 5 -1.15 3.53 19.59
C PHE A 5 -1.99 4.30 18.57
N GLY A 6 -1.34 4.93 17.59
CA GLY A 6 -2.03 5.61 16.50
C GLY A 6 -2.82 4.64 15.60
N MET A 7 -3.62 5.19 14.69
CA MET A 7 -4.35 4.43 13.67
C MET A 7 -3.69 4.65 12.30
N LYS A 8 -3.77 3.63 11.44
CA LYS A 8 -3.38 3.74 10.03
C LYS A 8 -4.46 3.26 9.09
N ALA A 9 -4.52 3.89 7.92
CA ALA A 9 -5.41 3.47 6.84
C ALA A 9 -4.60 2.82 5.71
N HIS A 10 -5.17 1.75 5.16
CA HIS A 10 -4.73 1.00 3.99
C HIS A 10 -5.78 1.18 2.90
N VAL A 11 -5.36 1.35 1.65
CA VAL A 11 -6.28 1.70 0.57
C VAL A 11 -5.95 0.90 -0.70
N GLY A 12 -6.95 0.24 -1.26
CA GLY A 12 -6.92 -0.37 -2.60
C GLY A 12 -7.33 0.67 -3.65
N VAL A 13 -6.45 0.90 -4.63
CA VAL A 13 -6.64 1.94 -5.65
C VAL A 13 -6.46 1.36 -7.05
N ASP A 14 -7.42 1.62 -7.94
CA ASP A 14 -7.26 1.28 -9.34
C ASP A 14 -6.21 2.17 -10.02
N SER A 15 -5.18 1.54 -10.57
CA SER A 15 -4.03 2.25 -11.16
C SER A 15 -4.33 3.04 -12.45
N LYS A 16 -5.46 2.77 -13.13
CA LYS A 16 -5.88 3.43 -14.38
C LYS A 16 -6.80 4.63 -14.08
N THR A 17 -7.81 4.43 -13.26
CA THR A 17 -8.85 5.42 -12.95
C THR A 17 -8.51 6.26 -11.73
N LYS A 18 -7.57 5.81 -10.89
CA LYS A 18 -7.22 6.38 -9.57
C LYS A 18 -8.38 6.36 -8.57
N ILE A 19 -9.40 5.54 -8.82
CA ILE A 19 -10.53 5.36 -7.91
C ILE A 19 -10.12 4.43 -6.78
N ILE A 20 -10.46 4.83 -5.55
CA ILE A 20 -10.35 3.99 -4.36
C ILE A 20 -11.51 3.01 -4.37
N HIS A 21 -11.22 1.71 -4.37
CA HIS A 21 -12.26 0.69 -4.30
C HIS A 21 -12.39 0.09 -2.89
N THR A 22 -11.32 0.15 -2.08
CA THR A 22 -11.32 -0.36 -0.70
C THR A 22 -10.50 0.52 0.22
N ALA A 23 -10.96 0.71 1.46
CA ALA A 23 -10.19 1.37 2.51
C ALA A 23 -10.39 0.65 3.85
N VAL A 24 -9.30 0.28 4.51
CA VAL A 24 -9.30 -0.44 5.79
C VAL A 24 -8.47 0.34 6.81
N ALA A 25 -9.06 0.65 7.96
CA ALA A 25 -8.35 1.30 9.07
C ALA A 25 -7.99 0.28 10.14
N THR A 26 -6.73 0.28 10.59
CA THR A 26 -6.20 -0.64 11.60
C THR A 26 -5.36 0.11 12.62
N ALA A 27 -5.11 -0.49 13.78
CA ALA A 27 -4.13 0.04 14.71
C ALA A 27 -2.73 0.07 14.06
N ALA A 28 -1.92 1.07 14.40
CA ALA A 28 -0.62 1.31 13.75
C ALA A 28 0.38 0.14 13.90
N ASN A 29 0.17 -0.74 14.88
CA ASN A 29 1.00 -1.92 15.12
C ASN A 29 0.67 -3.12 14.22
N VAL A 30 -0.49 -3.15 13.56
CA VAL A 30 -0.87 -4.24 12.66
C VAL A 30 0.08 -4.27 11.46
N ALA A 31 0.56 -5.44 11.03
CA ALA A 31 1.45 -5.53 9.87
C ALA A 31 0.67 -5.27 8.57
N ASP A 32 1.26 -4.56 7.60
CA ASP A 32 0.62 -4.25 6.31
C ASP A 32 0.23 -5.55 5.57
N SER A 33 1.07 -6.58 5.64
CA SER A 33 0.83 -7.91 5.06
C SER A 33 -0.44 -8.60 5.58
N ALA A 34 -0.88 -8.30 6.79
CA ALA A 34 -2.06 -8.94 7.38
C ALA A 34 -3.38 -8.38 6.81
N VAL A 35 -3.35 -7.18 6.23
CA VAL A 35 -4.54 -6.48 5.70
C VAL A 35 -4.71 -6.72 4.19
N LEU A 36 -3.71 -7.31 3.54
CA LEU A 36 -3.72 -7.55 2.09
C LEU A 36 -4.98 -8.29 1.59
N PRO A 37 -5.50 -9.34 2.26
CA PRO A 37 -6.72 -10.01 1.82
C PRO A 37 -7.92 -9.07 1.76
N ASP A 38 -8.04 -8.15 2.72
CA ASP A 38 -9.14 -7.21 2.82
C ASP A 38 -9.05 -6.08 1.79
N LEU A 39 -7.88 -5.89 1.16
CA LEU A 39 -7.67 -4.87 0.15
C LEU A 39 -8.01 -5.32 -1.26
N LEU A 40 -8.03 -6.63 -1.51
CA LEU A 40 -8.25 -7.20 -2.84
C LEU A 40 -9.72 -7.61 -3.02
N HIS A 41 -10.27 -7.38 -4.21
CA HIS A 41 -11.66 -7.71 -4.56
C HIS A 41 -11.79 -8.89 -5.53
N GLY A 42 -10.67 -9.45 -5.98
CA GLY A 42 -10.55 -10.68 -6.77
C GLY A 42 -10.68 -10.52 -8.27
N GLU A 43 -11.03 -9.33 -8.76
CA GLU A 43 -11.07 -9.02 -10.20
C GLU A 43 -9.78 -8.33 -10.68
N GLU A 44 -8.79 -8.15 -9.80
CA GLU A 44 -7.54 -7.52 -10.16
C GLU A 44 -6.77 -8.34 -11.19
N THR A 45 -6.24 -7.66 -12.20
CA THR A 45 -5.33 -8.26 -13.19
C THR A 45 -3.87 -8.08 -12.83
N ARG A 46 -3.55 -7.13 -11.93
CA ARG A 46 -2.20 -6.85 -11.41
C ARG A 46 -2.27 -6.25 -10.02
N VAL A 47 -1.43 -6.75 -9.11
CA VAL A 47 -1.29 -6.21 -7.74
C VAL A 47 0.07 -5.52 -7.61
N TRP A 48 0.06 -4.22 -7.34
CA TRP A 48 1.26 -3.38 -7.26
C TRP A 48 1.68 -3.12 -5.80
N GLY A 49 2.13 -4.17 -5.10
CA GLY A 49 2.53 -4.06 -3.69
C GLY A 49 3.88 -3.37 -3.45
N ASP A 50 4.01 -2.70 -2.31
CA ASP A 50 5.31 -2.29 -1.77
C ASP A 50 6.12 -3.50 -1.25
N GLN A 51 7.42 -3.30 -1.00
CA GLN A 51 8.30 -4.35 -0.49
C GLN A 51 7.81 -4.96 0.84
N ALA A 52 7.02 -4.24 1.64
CA ALA A 52 6.41 -4.75 2.87
C ALA A 52 5.47 -5.95 2.63
N TYR A 53 4.87 -6.07 1.44
CA TYR A 53 4.00 -7.19 1.05
C TYR A 53 4.78 -8.38 0.47
N ARG A 54 6.11 -8.34 0.51
CA ARG A 54 6.93 -9.45 0.00
C ARG A 54 6.60 -10.76 0.74
N GLY A 55 6.44 -11.83 -0.02
CA GLY A 55 6.11 -13.16 0.51
C GLY A 55 4.61 -13.44 0.58
N GLN A 56 3.76 -12.47 0.22
CA GLN A 56 2.31 -12.64 0.17
C GLN A 56 1.80 -13.14 -1.18
N SER A 57 2.66 -13.74 -2.02
CA SER A 57 2.27 -14.19 -3.36
C SER A 57 1.19 -15.27 -3.34
N GLU A 58 1.13 -16.10 -2.29
CA GLU A 58 0.07 -17.09 -2.11
C GLU A 58 -1.26 -16.42 -1.77
N VAL A 59 -1.27 -15.49 -0.80
CA VAL A 59 -2.44 -14.67 -0.46
C VAL A 59 -2.96 -13.90 -1.67
N ILE A 60 -2.07 -13.30 -2.48
CA ILE A 60 -2.47 -12.63 -3.72
C ILE A 60 -3.15 -13.60 -4.70
N ARG A 61 -2.64 -14.83 -4.83
CA ARG A 61 -3.25 -15.84 -5.71
C ARG A 61 -4.59 -16.35 -5.20
N GLU A 62 -4.76 -16.47 -3.89
CA GLU A 62 -6.03 -16.88 -3.28
C GLU A 62 -7.09 -15.79 -3.45
N CYS A 63 -6.74 -14.54 -3.15
CA CYS A 63 -7.68 -13.42 -3.23
C CYS A 63 -7.92 -12.96 -4.66
N ALA A 64 -6.89 -12.91 -5.51
CA ALA A 64 -6.94 -12.41 -6.89
C ALA A 64 -6.19 -13.37 -7.85
N PRO A 65 -6.80 -14.52 -8.21
CA PRO A 65 -6.13 -15.59 -8.95
C PRO A 65 -5.68 -15.20 -10.36
N GLN A 66 -6.32 -14.19 -10.96
CA GLN A 66 -5.94 -13.68 -12.28
C GLN A 66 -4.87 -12.56 -12.20
N ALA A 67 -4.49 -12.15 -10.99
CA ALA A 67 -3.57 -11.05 -10.81
C ALA A 67 -2.11 -11.47 -10.99
N GLN A 68 -1.38 -10.66 -11.75
CA GLN A 68 0.08 -10.72 -11.71
C GLN A 68 0.61 -10.01 -10.45
N ASP A 69 1.33 -10.76 -9.62
CA ASP A 69 2.08 -10.19 -8.49
C ASP A 69 3.22 -9.28 -8.99
N CYS A 70 3.01 -7.97 -8.87
CA CYS A 70 3.96 -6.93 -9.22
C CYS A 70 4.65 -6.31 -8.00
N THR A 71 4.68 -7.00 -6.85
CA THR A 71 5.30 -6.50 -5.62
C THR A 71 6.77 -6.10 -5.82
N HIS A 72 7.20 -5.01 -5.17
CA HIS A 72 8.60 -4.57 -5.20
C HIS A 72 9.53 -5.64 -4.62
N ARG A 73 10.59 -5.96 -5.36
CA ARG A 73 11.60 -6.94 -4.92
C ARG A 73 12.83 -6.24 -4.39
N ARG A 74 13.55 -6.89 -3.47
CA ARG A 74 14.84 -6.38 -3.00
C ARG A 74 15.85 -6.48 -4.15
N TYR A 75 16.44 -5.35 -4.53
CA TYR A 75 17.42 -5.27 -5.62
C TYR A 75 18.86 -4.97 -5.12
N ARG A 76 19.02 -4.57 -3.85
CA ARG A 76 20.33 -4.34 -3.23
C ARG A 76 20.55 -5.36 -2.13
N TYR A 77 21.71 -6.03 -2.13
CA TYR A 77 22.09 -6.97 -1.09
C TYR A 77 23.60 -6.93 -0.85
N LYS A 78 24.01 -6.74 0.41
CA LYS A 78 25.41 -6.49 0.79
C LYS A 78 26.01 -5.39 -0.11
N ASP A 79 27.05 -5.73 -0.88
CA ASP A 79 27.77 -4.81 -1.76
C ASP A 79 27.31 -4.89 -3.22
N GLY A 80 26.34 -5.75 -3.54
CA GLY A 80 25.80 -5.96 -4.88
C GLY A 80 24.50 -5.21 -5.14
N VAL A 81 24.37 -4.67 -6.35
CA VAL A 81 23.13 -4.11 -6.89
C VAL A 81 22.71 -4.93 -8.11
N ASP A 82 21.52 -5.51 -8.05
CA ASP A 82 20.85 -6.11 -9.20
C ASP A 82 20.18 -5.00 -10.02
N GLU A 83 20.86 -4.58 -11.08
CA GLU A 83 20.38 -3.52 -11.97
C GLU A 83 19.11 -3.93 -12.75
N VAL A 84 18.90 -5.23 -12.98
CA VAL A 84 17.69 -5.74 -13.66
C VAL A 84 16.47 -5.60 -12.75
N GLU A 85 16.57 -6.03 -11.50
CA GLU A 85 15.48 -5.83 -10.54
C GLU A 85 15.27 -4.35 -10.20
N ARG A 86 16.35 -3.55 -10.16
CA ARG A 86 16.24 -2.10 -10.01
C ARG A 86 15.45 -1.47 -11.15
N ALA A 87 15.72 -1.87 -12.40
CA ALA A 87 14.99 -1.39 -13.57
C ALA A 87 13.50 -1.80 -13.54
N LYS A 88 13.20 -3.05 -13.16
CA LYS A 88 11.82 -3.52 -12.98
C LYS A 88 11.08 -2.72 -11.90
N ASN A 89 11.71 -2.51 -10.75
CA ASN A 89 11.14 -1.69 -9.67
C ASN A 89 10.94 -0.24 -10.11
N ARG A 90 11.82 0.32 -10.94
CA ARG A 90 11.63 1.66 -11.51
C ARG A 90 10.37 1.76 -12.35
N SER A 91 10.08 0.74 -13.17
CA SER A 91 8.83 0.66 -13.95
C SER A 91 7.61 0.52 -13.05
N LYS A 92 7.66 -0.33 -12.02
CA LYS A 92 6.60 -0.49 -11.01
C LYS A 92 6.35 0.82 -10.24
N SER A 93 7.40 1.54 -9.88
CA SER A 93 7.33 2.82 -9.16
C SER A 93 6.57 3.90 -9.95
N ARG A 94 6.63 3.90 -11.28
CA ARG A 94 5.85 4.82 -12.14
C ARG A 94 4.35 4.56 -12.07
N VAL A 95 3.93 3.32 -11.81
CA VAL A 95 2.52 3.00 -11.60
C VAL A 95 2.11 3.41 -10.20
N ARG A 96 2.93 3.08 -9.20
CA ARG A 96 2.69 3.44 -7.80
C ARG A 96 2.60 4.95 -7.58
N SER A 97 3.43 5.77 -8.24
CA SER A 97 3.38 7.23 -8.11
C SER A 97 2.00 7.83 -8.41
N LYS A 98 1.19 7.17 -9.27
CA LYS A 98 -0.20 7.57 -9.54
C LYS A 98 -1.10 7.37 -8.33
N VAL A 99 -0.87 6.30 -7.57
CA VAL A 99 -1.57 5.97 -6.33
C VAL A 99 -1.11 6.90 -5.19
N GLU A 100 0.19 7.21 -5.13
CA GLU A 100 0.72 8.17 -4.14
C GLU A 100 0.04 9.54 -4.23
N HIS A 101 -0.31 9.97 -5.44
CA HIS A 101 -1.05 11.21 -5.65
C HIS A 101 -2.44 11.18 -4.98
N VAL A 102 -3.15 10.05 -5.04
CA VAL A 102 -4.45 9.87 -4.36
C VAL A 102 -4.25 9.99 -2.85
N PHE A 103 -3.23 9.32 -2.31
CA PHE A 103 -2.88 9.42 -0.89
C PHE A 103 -2.51 10.85 -0.48
N ALA A 104 -1.80 11.60 -1.33
CA ALA A 104 -1.45 12.99 -1.06
C ALA A 104 -2.71 13.87 -0.95
N VAL A 105 -3.67 13.70 -1.88
CA VAL A 105 -4.97 14.40 -1.83
C VAL A 105 -5.74 14.04 -0.56
N MET A 106 -5.84 12.75 -0.23
CA MET A 106 -6.53 12.31 0.99
C MET A 106 -5.88 12.85 2.27
N LYS A 107 -4.54 12.92 2.33
CA LYS A 107 -3.82 13.49 3.47
C LYS A 107 -4.14 14.97 3.63
N LEU A 108 -4.16 15.72 2.52
CA LEU A 108 -4.51 17.14 2.54
C LEU A 108 -5.95 17.35 3.00
N SER A 109 -6.93 16.61 2.48
CA SER A 109 -8.33 16.76 2.89
C SER A 109 -8.59 16.31 4.33
N ALA A 110 -7.93 15.25 4.81
CA ALA A 110 -8.00 14.83 6.20
C ALA A 110 -7.47 15.90 7.18
N VAL A 111 -6.45 16.67 6.77
CA VAL A 111 -5.91 17.79 7.57
C VAL A 111 -6.87 18.99 7.60
N VAL A 112 -7.68 19.20 6.55
CA VAL A 112 -8.64 20.32 6.50
C VAL A 112 -9.84 20.08 7.44
N HIS A 113 -10.22 18.83 7.68
CA HIS A 113 -11.29 18.48 8.62
C HIS A 113 -10.83 18.35 10.09
N SER A 114 -9.53 18.36 10.38
CA SER A 114 -9.02 18.20 11.76
C SER A 114 -8.91 19.52 12.55
N CYS A 115 -9.42 20.65 12.03
CA CYS A 115 -9.44 21.94 12.75
C CYS A 115 -10.41 22.02 13.95
N HIS A 116 -11.07 20.91 14.35
CA HIS A 116 -11.93 20.88 15.54
C HIS A 116 -11.73 19.70 16.51
N ASP A 117 -10.83 18.74 16.24
CA ASP A 117 -10.65 17.56 17.09
C ASP A 117 -9.17 17.29 17.44
N PRO A 118 -8.76 17.36 18.72
CA PRO A 118 -7.34 17.38 19.10
C PRO A 118 -6.60 16.02 19.16
N ILE A 119 -7.12 14.90 18.61
CA ILE A 119 -6.59 13.56 19.00
C ILE A 119 -6.21 12.56 17.88
N LEU A 120 -6.36 12.83 16.57
CA LEU A 120 -6.12 11.77 15.56
C LEU A 120 -4.89 11.99 14.65
N PRO A 121 -3.72 11.38 14.94
CA PRO A 121 -2.67 11.21 13.94
C PRO A 121 -3.11 10.15 12.92
N TYR A 122 -3.57 10.57 11.74
CA TYR A 122 -3.83 9.65 10.62
C TYR A 122 -2.52 9.28 9.91
N ALA A 123 -2.05 8.05 10.11
CA ALA A 123 -0.95 7.49 9.32
C ALA A 123 -1.52 6.79 8.07
N MET A 124 -1.46 7.41 6.91
CA MET A 124 -1.78 6.71 5.66
C MET A 124 -0.52 6.05 5.07
N LYS A 125 -0.54 4.72 5.02
CA LYS A 125 0.52 3.89 4.43
C LYS A 125 0.03 3.24 3.14
N GLN A 126 0.95 3.18 2.18
CA GLN A 126 0.82 2.41 0.93
C GLN A 126 1.38 1.01 1.14
#